data_AF-A0A256Z8R1-F1
#
_entry.id   AF-A0A256Z8R1-F1
#
_cell.length_a   1.000
_cell.length_b   1.000
_cell.length_c   1.000
_cell.angle_alpha   90.00
_cell.angle_beta   90.00
_cell.angle_gamma   90.00
#
_symmetry.space_group_name_H-M   'P 1'
#
loop_
_entity.id
_entity.type
_entity.pdbx_description
1 polymer ?
#
loop_
_entity_poly.entity_id
_entity_poly.type
_entity_poly.pdbx_seq_one_letter_code
_entity_poly.pdbx_strand_id
1 'polypeptide(L)'
;MFSKVVLMLSEPKKCSPECRKFRCGRNSLQFRGKTAWCRWTDEPCNPANCSYAMCVTRRLLPNGLCGETVKRKTTEKTIEEDFIRPIRVRGKTYRKIGEKEIF
;
A
#
# COMPACT_ATOMS: atom_id res chain seq x y z
N MET A 1 34.38 6.98 -5.48
CA MET A 1 33.30 6.50 -6.36
C MET A 1 32.54 5.38 -5.66
N PHE A 2 31.58 5.72 -4.80
CA PHE A 2 30.68 4.73 -4.19
C PHE A 2 29.31 4.92 -4.84
N SER A 3 29.01 4.06 -5.81
CA SER A 3 27.69 3.98 -6.43
C SER A 3 26.65 3.59 -5.37
N LYS A 4 25.93 4.60 -4.89
CA LYS A 4 24.73 4.43 -4.07
C LYS A 4 23.64 3.86 -4.98
N VAL A 5 23.58 2.54 -5.10
CA VAL A 5 22.42 1.84 -5.64
C VAL A 5 21.32 1.91 -4.57
N VAL A 6 20.74 3.09 -4.41
CA VAL A 6 19.47 3.23 -3.70
C VAL A 6 18.43 2.69 -4.65
N LEU A 7 17.87 1.53 -4.34
CA LEU A 7 16.61 1.05 -4.91
C LEU A 7 15.64 2.23 -4.90
N MET A 8 15.44 2.87 -6.06
CA MET A 8 14.42 3.88 -6.24
C MET A 8 13.08 3.18 -5.98
N LEU A 9 12.61 3.29 -4.74
CA LEU A 9 11.23 3.06 -4.40
C LEU A 9 10.45 4.13 -5.16
N SER A 10 10.04 3.81 -6.38
CA SER A 10 9.16 4.64 -7.18
C SER A 10 7.99 5.07 -6.30
N GLU A 11 7.93 6.36 -6.01
CA GLU A 11 6.89 6.90 -5.13
C GLU A 11 5.51 6.52 -5.67
N PRO A 12 4.55 6.20 -4.78
CA PRO A 12 3.22 5.83 -5.23
C PRO A 12 2.58 6.99 -5.97
N LYS A 13 2.14 6.75 -7.21
CA LYS A 13 1.53 7.78 -8.05
C LYS A 13 0.09 8.02 -7.62
N LYS A 14 -0.33 9.28 -7.64
CA LYS A 14 -1.75 9.65 -7.49
C LYS A 14 -2.53 9.27 -8.75
N CYS A 15 -3.79 8.90 -8.59
CA CYS A 15 -4.70 8.73 -9.71
C CYS A 15 -5.08 10.10 -10.29
N SER A 16 -5.14 10.17 -11.61
CA SER A 16 -5.54 11.35 -12.36
C SER A 16 -6.74 11.04 -13.26
N PRO A 17 -7.59 12.05 -13.55
CA PRO A 17 -8.72 11.89 -14.47
C PRO A 17 -8.28 11.62 -15.92
N GLU A 18 -7.04 11.98 -16.28
CA GLU A 18 -6.44 11.71 -17.59
C GLU A 18 -5.97 10.25 -17.75
N CYS A 19 -5.95 9.48 -16.67
CA CYS A 19 -5.58 8.07 -16.73
C CYS A 19 -6.58 7.30 -17.60
N ARG A 20 -6.09 6.53 -18.57
CA ARG A 20 -6.94 5.73 -19.48
C ARG A 20 -7.89 4.76 -18.76
N LYS A 21 -7.49 4.29 -17.57
CA LYS A 21 -8.24 3.36 -16.72
C LYS A 21 -9.21 4.08 -15.76
N PHE A 22 -9.17 5.41 -15.68
CA PHE A 22 -10.05 6.18 -14.81
C PHE A 22 -11.44 6.31 -15.43
N ARG A 23 -12.46 6.15 -14.59
CA ARG A 23 -13.88 6.33 -14.93
C ARG A 23 -14.60 7.01 -13.77
N CYS A 24 -15.62 7.80 -14.09
CA CYS A 24 -16.54 8.34 -13.09
C CYS A 24 -17.82 7.50 -13.10
N GLY A 25 -18.25 6.99 -11.95
CA GLY A 25 -19.41 6.10 -11.85
C GLY A 25 -20.75 6.71 -12.28
N ARG A 26 -20.87 8.05 -12.28
CA ARG A 26 -22.06 8.79 -12.75
C ARG A 26 -21.95 9.29 -14.19
N ASN A 27 -20.87 8.97 -14.91
CA ASN A 27 -20.55 9.55 -16.21
C ASN A 27 -20.60 11.09 -16.23
N SER A 28 -20.33 11.74 -15.10
CA SER A 28 -20.38 13.20 -14.94
C SER A 28 -19.04 13.89 -15.24
N LEU A 29 -18.00 13.13 -15.59
CA LEU A 29 -16.68 13.65 -15.96
C LEU A 29 -16.73 14.29 -17.35
N GLN A 30 -16.36 15.57 -17.43
CA GLN A 30 -16.23 16.33 -18.66
C GLN A 30 -14.86 17.01 -18.71
N PHE A 31 -14.26 17.12 -19.88
CA PHE A 31 -13.01 17.86 -20.05
C PHE A 31 -13.31 19.24 -20.63
N ARG A 32 -13.03 20.30 -19.85
CA ARG A 32 -13.09 21.70 -20.31
C ARG A 32 -11.66 22.13 -20.66
N GLY A 33 -11.23 21.82 -21.88
CA GLY A 33 -9.84 21.99 -22.31
C GLY A 33 -8.92 20.97 -21.63
N LYS A 34 -7.95 21.45 -20.84
CA LYS A 34 -7.00 20.58 -20.09
C LYS A 34 -7.49 20.21 -18.69
N THR A 35 -8.59 20.80 -18.23
CA THR A 35 -9.09 20.58 -16.87
C THR A 35 -10.25 19.58 -16.89
N ALA A 36 -10.12 18.53 -16.10
CA ALA A 36 -11.22 17.62 -15.82
C ALA A 36 -12.22 18.27 -14.86
N TRP A 37 -13.50 18.28 -15.23
CA TRP A 37 -14.61 18.93 -14.55
C TRP A 37 -15.72 17.92 -14.24
N CYS A 38 -16.33 18.03 -13.07
CA CYS A 38 -17.52 17.27 -12.70
C CYS A 38 -18.77 18.08 -13.03
N ARG A 39 -19.57 17.65 -14.00
CA ARG A 39 -20.85 18.30 -14.36
C ARG A 39 -21.90 18.25 -13.25
N TRP A 40 -21.76 17.33 -12.28
CA TRP A 40 -22.77 17.14 -11.25
C TRP A 40 -22.61 18.09 -10.06
N THR A 41 -21.38 18.29 -9.59
CA THR A 41 -21.06 19.23 -8.50
C THR A 41 -20.57 20.58 -9.01
N ASP A 42 -20.36 20.72 -10.32
CA ASP A 42 -19.75 21.89 -10.96
C ASP A 42 -18.39 22.28 -10.35
N GLU A 43 -17.57 21.27 -10.06
CA GLU A 43 -16.24 21.42 -9.46
C GLU A 43 -15.17 20.69 -10.28
N PRO A 44 -13.88 21.08 -10.16
CA PRO A 44 -12.78 20.34 -10.76
C PRO A 44 -12.70 18.91 -10.20
N CYS A 45 -12.45 17.95 -11.08
CA CYS A 45 -12.42 16.53 -10.71
C CYS A 45 -11.22 16.22 -9.81
N ASN A 46 -11.50 15.78 -8.57
CA ASN A 46 -10.48 15.31 -7.62
C ASN A 46 -10.68 13.82 -7.27
N PRO A 47 -9.91 12.89 -7.87
CA PRO A 47 -10.01 11.46 -7.59
C PRO A 47 -9.79 11.06 -6.12
N ALA A 48 -9.06 11.87 -5.34
CA ALA A 48 -8.75 11.57 -3.94
C ALA A 48 -9.91 11.87 -2.98
N ASN A 49 -10.85 12.74 -3.37
CA ASN A 49 -11.98 13.16 -2.54
C ASN A 49 -13.32 13.02 -3.29
N CYS A 50 -13.43 12.01 -4.14
CA CYS A 50 -14.63 11.76 -4.92
C CYS A 50 -15.11 10.33 -4.72
N SER A 51 -16.31 10.16 -4.16
CA SER A 51 -16.95 8.87 -3.95
C SER A 51 -17.35 8.17 -5.26
N TYR A 52 -17.42 8.91 -6.37
CA TYR A 52 -17.73 8.37 -7.70
C TYR A 52 -16.49 8.12 -8.55
N ALA A 53 -15.28 8.43 -8.05
CA ALA A 53 -14.04 8.10 -8.73
C ALA A 53 -13.84 6.59 -8.73
N MET A 54 -13.63 6.01 -9.91
CA MET A 54 -13.43 4.58 -10.09
C MET A 54 -12.27 4.30 -11.04
N CYS A 55 -11.57 3.20 -10.79
CA CYS A 55 -10.59 2.66 -11.72
C CYS A 55 -11.14 1.35 -12.28
N VAL A 56 -11.07 1.16 -13.60
CA VAL A 56 -11.56 -0.05 -14.28
C VAL A 56 -10.87 -1.31 -13.73
N THR A 57 -9.58 -1.22 -13.38
CA THR A 57 -8.83 -2.34 -12.78
C THR A 57 -9.03 -2.47 -11.27
N ARG A 58 -9.90 -1.65 -10.66
CA ARG A 58 -10.18 -1.61 -9.21
C ARG A 58 -8.93 -1.37 -8.35
N ARG A 59 -8.00 -0.57 -8.85
CA ARG A 59 -6.73 -0.22 -8.19
C ARG A 59 -6.70 1.20 -7.61
N LEU A 60 -7.83 1.91 -7.58
CA LEU A 60 -7.91 3.22 -6.92
C LEU A 60 -8.05 3.01 -5.41
N LEU A 61 -7.10 3.52 -4.63
CA LEU A 61 -7.15 3.48 -3.17
C LEU A 61 -7.93 4.70 -2.61
N PRO A 62 -8.49 4.61 -1.39
CA PRO A 62 -9.29 5.69 -0.79
C PRO A 62 -8.56 7.04 -0.65
N ASN A 63 -7.24 7.02 -0.56
CA ASN A 63 -6.39 8.22 -0.52
C ASN A 63 -6.06 8.80 -1.91
N GLY A 64 -6.71 8.30 -2.97
CA GLY A 64 -6.46 8.69 -4.35
C GLY A 64 -5.15 8.14 -4.93
N LEU A 65 -4.51 7.15 -4.30
CA LEU A 65 -3.31 6.53 -4.83
C LEU A 65 -3.63 5.39 -5.82
N CYS A 66 -2.75 5.21 -6.79
CA CYS A 66 -2.81 4.11 -7.73
C CYS A 66 -2.16 2.87 -7.11
N GLY A 67 -2.96 1.88 -6.75
CA GLY A 67 -2.54 0.59 -6.20
C GLY A 67 -1.68 -0.24 -7.16
N GLU A 68 -1.60 0.08 -8.45
CA GLU A 68 -0.62 -0.55 -9.36
C GLU A 68 0.82 -0.07 -9.09
N THR A 69 0.98 1.10 -8.47
CA THR A 69 2.29 1.70 -8.17
C THR A 69 2.74 1.49 -6.73
N VAL A 70 1.83 1.06 -5.85
CA VAL A 70 2.15 0.79 -4.45
C VAL A 70 2.89 -0.56 -4.36
N LYS A 71 4.21 -0.51 -4.20
CA LYS A 71 5.02 -1.69 -3.88
C LYS A 71 4.75 -2.12 -2.43
N ARG A 72 4.60 -3.42 -2.21
CA ARG A 72 4.54 -3.98 -0.85
C ARG A 72 5.90 -3.78 -0.18
N LYS A 73 5.92 -3.10 0.97
CA LYS A 73 7.05 -3.17 1.92
C LYS A 73 6.93 -4.48 2.69
N THR A 74 7.12 -5.61 2.02
CA THR A 74 7.40 -6.84 2.75
C THR A 74 8.88 -6.78 3.08
N THR A 75 9.22 -6.15 4.20
CA THR A 75 10.48 -6.47 4.86
C THR A 75 10.36 -7.93 5.23
N GLU A 76 11.21 -8.78 4.66
CA GLU A 76 11.41 -10.13 5.18
C GLU A 76 11.84 -9.95 6.64
N LYS A 77 10.90 -10.06 7.57
CA LYS A 77 11.23 -10.26 8.98
C LYS A 77 11.90 -11.63 9.01
N THR A 78 13.23 -11.66 8.98
CA THR A 78 13.96 -12.85 9.35
C THR A 78 13.46 -13.25 10.73
N ILE A 79 12.95 -14.49 10.80
CA ILE A 79 12.31 -15.07 11.98
C ILE A 79 13.28 -15.10 13.19
N GLU A 80 14.57 -14.86 12.93
CA GLU A 80 15.71 -14.88 13.85
C GLU A 80 15.57 -13.92 15.04
N GLU A 81 14.91 -12.76 14.90
CA GLU A 81 14.87 -11.74 15.97
C GLU A 81 13.83 -12.00 17.09
N ASP A 82 12.84 -12.88 16.89
CA ASP A 82 11.80 -13.14 17.92
C ASP A 82 12.12 -14.34 18.84
N PHE A 83 13.19 -15.11 18.57
CA PHE A 83 13.56 -16.28 19.38
C PHE A 83 14.34 -15.96 20.67
N ILE A 84 14.74 -14.71 20.90
CA ILE A 84 15.64 -14.34 22.02
C ILE A 84 14.86 -13.72 23.19
N ARG A 85 13.58 -14.04 23.37
CA ARG A 85 12.91 -13.78 24.65
C ARG A 85 13.13 -14.99 25.55
N PRO A 86 14.03 -14.95 26.54
CA PRO A 86 14.18 -16.04 27.49
C PRO A 86 12.87 -16.18 28.26
N ILE A 87 12.07 -17.19 27.90
CA ILE A 87 10.91 -17.61 28.66
C ILE A 87 11.43 -18.11 30.01
N ARG A 88 11.21 -17.32 31.07
CA ARG A 88 11.43 -17.76 32.45
C ARG A 88 10.38 -18.79 32.81
N VAL A 89 10.65 -20.07 32.52
CA VAL A 89 9.83 -21.17 33.04
C VAL A 89 10.08 -21.34 34.55
N ARG A 90 8.99 -21.47 35.32
CA ARG A 90 9.05 -21.67 36.78
C ARG A 90 9.71 -23.02 37.10
N GLY A 91 10.54 -23.06 38.15
CA GLY A 91 11.47 -24.17 38.45
C GLY A 91 10.90 -25.59 38.55
N LYS A 92 9.58 -25.76 38.70
CA LYS A 92 8.94 -27.10 38.70
C LYS A 92 8.84 -27.72 37.30
N THR A 93 8.93 -26.93 36.23
CA THR A 93 8.86 -27.40 34.84
C THR A 93 10.21 -27.83 34.29
N TYR A 94 11.31 -27.21 34.73
CA TYR A 94 12.69 -27.57 34.31
C TYR A 94 13.02 -29.05 34.56
N ARG A 95 12.54 -29.63 35.67
CA ARG A 95 12.85 -31.02 36.04
C ARG A 95 12.18 -32.08 35.15
N LYS A 96 11.14 -31.72 34.38
CA LYS A 96 10.44 -32.66 33.47
C LYS A 96 10.98 -32.68 32.05
N ILE A 97 11.75 -31.66 31.65
CA ILE A 97 12.31 -31.51 30.30
C ILE A 97 13.73 -32.11 30.18
N GLY A 98 14.11 -32.98 31.14
CA GLY A 98 15.41 -33.61 31.27
C GLY A 98 16.20 -33.73 29.97
N GLU A 99 17.30 -32.97 29.92
CA GLU A 99 18.46 -33.06 29.01
C GLU A 99 18.27 -33.95 27.77
N LYS A 100 17.31 -33.61 26.91
CA LYS A 100 17.38 -33.99 25.51
C LYS A 100 17.76 -32.76 24.73
N GLU A 101 19.08 -32.64 24.62
CA GLU A 101 19.78 -31.81 23.67
C GLU A 101 19.04 -31.77 22.33
N ILE A 102 18.48 -30.59 22.02
CA ILE A 102 18.17 -30.18 20.65
C ILE A 102 19.33 -29.29 20.22
N PHE A 103 20.46 -29.92 19.88
CA PHE A 103 21.48 -29.31 19.03
C PHE A 103 21.17 -29.65 17.57
#